data_AF-A0A7X0HTC2-F1
#
_entry.id   AF-A0A7X0HTC2-F1
#
_cell.length_a   1.000
_cell.length_b   1.000
_cell.length_c   1.000
_cell.angle_alpha   90.00
_cell.angle_beta   90.00
_cell.angle_gamma   90.00
#
_symmetry.space_group_name_H-M   'P 1'
#
loop_
_entity.id
_entity.type
_entity.pdbx_description
1 polymer ?
#
loop_
_entity_poly.entity_id
_entity_poly.type
_entity_poly.pdbx_seq_one_letter_code
_entity_poly.pdbx_strand_id
1 'polypeptide(L)' 'MGILYETAIRKIYIEELNNLNINQSRSGVSLDLLTNEDLKQELAVASFRRRDVESDSEKWF' A
#
# COMPACT_ATOMS: atom_id res chain seq x y z
N MET A 1 6.79 15.53 19.66
CA MET A 1 6.37 15.77 18.25
C MET A 1 6.40 14.52 17.36
N GLY A 2 7.12 13.43 17.68
CA GLY A 2 7.22 12.25 16.79
C GLY A 2 5.96 11.37 16.66
N ILE A 3 5.19 11.20 17.72
CA ILE A 3 4.08 10.22 17.77
C ILE A 3 2.92 10.60 16.83
N LEU A 4 2.62 11.90 16.71
CA LEU A 4 1.55 12.39 15.83
C LEU A 4 1.90 12.21 14.35
N TYR A 5 3.18 12.35 14.00
CA TYR A 5 3.66 12.19 12.62
C TYR A 5 3.56 10.74 12.16
N GLU A 6 4.00 9.79 13.00
CA GLU A 6 3.91 8.36 12.68
C GLU A 6 2.46 7.90 12.53
N THR A 7 1.55 8.42 13.37
CA THR A 7 0.13 8.09 13.30
C THR A 7 -0.51 8.64 12.03
N ALA A 8 -0.14 9.86 11.61
CA ALA A 8 -0.62 10.47 10.37
C ALA A 8 -0.14 9.69 9.13
N ILE A 9 1.15 9.30 9.09
CA ILE A 9 1.70 8.50 8.00
C ILE A 9 1.02 7.14 7.90
N ARG A 10 0.81 6.46 9.03
CA ARG A 10 0.11 5.18 9.07
C ARG A 10 -1.26 5.28 8.42
N LYS A 11 -2.00 6.33 8.73
CA LYS A 11 -3.33 6.57 8.16
C LYS A 11 -3.26 6.74 6.64
N ILE A 12 -2.28 7.50 6.15
CA ILE A 12 -2.05 7.69 4.71
C ILE A 12 -1.78 6.34 4.03
N TYR A 13 -0.91 5.49 4.59
CA TYR A 13 -0.63 4.18 4.00
C TYR A 13 -1.85 3.27 3.95
N ILE A 14 -2.67 3.25 5.00
CA ILE A 14 -3.90 2.47 5.03
C ILE A 14 -4.90 3.01 3.99
N GLU A 15 -5.05 4.33 3.87
CA GLU A 15 -5.91 4.94 2.85
C GLU A 15 -5.44 4.61 1.43
N GLU A 16 -4.14 4.68 1.13
CA GLU A 16 -3.62 4.32 -0.18
C GLU A 16 -3.77 2.83 -0.50
N LEU A 17 -3.54 1.94 0.47
CA LEU A 17 -3.77 0.51 0.29
C LEU A 17 -5.25 0.19 0.05
N ASN A 18 -6.15 0.83 0.79
CA ASN A 18 -7.59 0.71 0.57
C ASN A 18 -8.01 1.23 -0.81
N ASN A 19 -7.43 2.33 -1.29
CA ASN A 19 -7.65 2.83 -2.66
C ASN A 19 -7.19 1.84 -3.74
N LEU A 20 -6.26 0.95 -3.40
CA LEU A 20 -5.80 -0.15 -4.26
C LEU A 20 -6.62 -1.45 -4.07
N ASN A 21 -7.75 -1.40 -3.32
CA ASN A 21 -8.57 -2.54 -2.92
C ASN A 21 -7.80 -3.62 -2.14
N ILE A 22 -6.76 -3.22 -1.41
CA ILE A 22 -5.98 -4.10 -0.56
C ILE A 22 -6.42 -3.88 0.88
N ASN A 23 -7.13 -4.86 1.44
CA ASN A 23 -7.67 -4.79 2.79
C ASN A 23 -6.91 -5.69 3.78
N GLN A 24 -6.01 -6.52 3.25
CA GLN A 24 -5.21 -7.50 3.98
C GLN A 24 -3.82 -7.60 3.35
N SER A 25 -2.82 -7.90 4.17
CA SER A 25 -1.46 -8.20 3.69
C SER A 25 -1.44 -9.47 2.85
N ARG A 26 -0.34 -9.69 2.11
CA ARG A 26 -0.14 -10.95 1.36
C ARG A 26 -0.15 -12.18 2.26
N SER A 27 0.13 -12.01 3.55
CA SER A 27 0.10 -13.06 4.57
C SER A 27 -1.27 -13.24 5.24
N GLY A 28 -2.30 -12.50 4.81
CA GLY A 28 -3.66 -12.54 5.36
C GLY A 28 -3.83 -11.76 6.67
N VAL A 29 -2.87 -10.91 7.03
CA VAL A 29 -2.92 -10.09 8.25
C VAL A 29 -3.66 -8.79 7.95
N SER A 30 -4.51 -8.34 8.88
CA SER A 30 -5.18 -7.03 8.75
C SER A 30 -4.15 -5.90 8.69
N LEU A 31 -4.39 -4.90 7.85
CA LEU A 31 -3.52 -3.72 7.73
C LEU A 31 -3.34 -2.98 9.06
N ASP A 32 -4.36 -3.01 9.92
CA ASP A 32 -4.32 -2.39 11.24
C ASP A 32 -3.34 -3.06 12.21
N LEU A 33 -2.96 -4.30 11.96
CA LEU A 33 -2.02 -5.07 12.78
C LEU A 33 -0.58 -5.01 12.26
N LEU A 34 -0.38 -4.46 11.05
CA LEU A 34 0.94 -4.34 10.43
C LEU A 34 1.75 -3.19 11.03
N THR A 35 3.08 -3.29 10.98
CA THR A 35 3.94 -2.16 11.31
C THR A 35 3.96 -1.13 10.19
N ASN A 36 4.46 0.09 10.46
CA ASN A 36 4.55 1.13 9.44
C ASN A 36 5.50 0.74 8.29
N GLU A 37 6.55 -0.02 8.59
CA GLU A 37 7.47 -0.54 7.57
C GLU A 37 6.79 -1.60 6.68
N ASP A 38 6.01 -2.50 7.28
CA ASP A 38 5.26 -3.50 6.51
C ASP A 38 4.21 -2.85 5.60
N LEU A 39 3.48 -1.85 6.10
CA LEU A 39 2.51 -1.09 5.31
C LEU A 39 3.18 -0.41 4.11
N LYS A 40 4.36 0.17 4.31
CA LYS A 40 5.15 0.80 3.26
C LYS A 40 5.61 -0.20 2.20
N GLN A 41 6.05 -1.40 2.61
CA GLN A 41 6.44 -2.46 1.68
C GLN A 41 5.24 -2.94 0.85
N GLU A 42 4.10 -3.21 1.48
CA GLU A 42 2.89 -3.64 0.78
C GLU A 42 2.42 -2.57 -0.22
N LEU A 43 2.45 -1.30 0.18
CA LEU A 43 2.09 -0.19 -0.70
C LEU A 43 3.03 -0.08 -1.89
N ALA A 44 4.34 -0.26 -1.69
CA ALA A 44 5.31 -0.26 -2.78
C ALA A 44 5.02 -1.40 -3.76
N VAL A 45 4.82 -2.63 -3.27
CA VAL A 45 4.48 -3.80 -4.09
C VAL A 45 3.17 -3.58 -4.86
N ALA A 46 2.15 -3.05 -4.20
CA ALA A 46 0.86 -2.76 -4.80
C ALA A 46 0.97 -1.70 -5.92
N SER A 47 1.78 -0.67 -5.70
CA SER A 47 2.06 0.38 -6.68
C SER A 47 2.78 -0.16 -7.91
N PHE A 48 3.73 -1.08 -7.73
CA PHE A 48 4.40 -1.75 -8.84
C PHE A 48 3.44 -2.62 -9.65
N ARG A 49 2.57 -3.40 -8.98
CA ARG A 49 1.55 -4.21 -9.66
C ARG A 49 0.60 -3.36 -10.50
N ARG A 50 0.20 -2.19 -10.01
CA ARG A 50 -0.66 -1.28 -10.77
C ARG A 50 0.05 -0.72 -12.00
N ARG A 51 1.33 -0.36 -11.89
CA ARG A 51 2.14 0.05 -13.04
C ARG A 51 2.29 -1.06 -14.08
N ASP A 52 2.48 -2.30 -13.65
CA ASP A 52 2.57 -3.42 -14.59
C ASP A 52 1.24 -3.63 -15.33
N VAL A 53 0.10 -3.49 -14.65
CA VAL A 53 -1.24 -3.59 -15.26
C VAL A 53 -1.54 -2.42 -16.21
N GLU A 54 -1.19 -1.18 -15.84
CA GLU A 54 -1.33 -0.01 -16.72
C GLU A 54 -0.37 -0.11 -17.92
N SER A 55 0.87 -0.59 -17.72
CA SER A 55 1.85 -0.80 -18.79
C SER A 55 1.45 -1.92 -19.76
N ASP A 56 0.65 -2.90 -19.34
CA ASP A 56 0.13 -3.94 -20.24
C ASP A 56 -1.00 -3.42 -21.14
N SER A 57 -1.66 -2.30 -20.75
CA SER A 57 -2.59 -1.55 -21.60
C SER A 57 -1.88 -0.60 -22.57
N GLU A 58 -0.65 -0.23 -22.25
CA GLU A 58 0.24 0.61 -23.07
C GLU A 58 1.23 -0.25 -23.87
N LYS A 59 0.75 -1.42 -24.33
CA LYS A 59 1.38 -2.15 -25.43
C LYS A 59 1.37 -1.25 -26.65
N TRP A 60 2.49 -0.55 -26.84
CA TRP A 60 2.93 0.05 -28.09
C TRP A 60 2.64 -0.93 -29.24
N PHE A 61 1.58 -0.64 -29.98
CA PHE A 61 1.35 -1.08 -31.35
C PHE A 61 1.29 0.17 -32.22
#